data_AF-A0A662VZ73-F1
#
_entry.id   AF-A0A662VZ73-F1
#
_cell.length_a   1.000
_cell.length_b   1.000
_cell.length_c   1.000
_cell.angle_alpha   90.00
_cell.angle_beta   90.00
_cell.angle_gamma   90.00
#
_symmetry.space_group_name_H-M   'P 1'
#
loop_
_entity.id
_entity.type
_entity.pdbx_description
1 polymer ?
#
loop_
_entity_poly.entity_id
_entity_poly.type
_entity_poly.pdbx_seq_one_letter_code
_entity_poly.pdbx_strand_id
1 'polypeptide(L)'
;MILNNFFYIFIAITIFIVIINEKVEGYVLNKFFRRYLKEMEDIERKIEENQFYSVLAMASGDKEAYKGFQIILSEMFWPFFFRRMVFLTSLYFILLSPYMLSVHFLLRDVIPNSFSIVLFIAIAFFTARLGYEFIKGSLELRRAAKKAEEDLGKLDDNEMSLLIDQLKSEKK
;
A
#
# COMPACT_ATOMS: atom_id res chain seq x y z
N MET A 1 13.78 36.62 -18.90
CA MET A 1 14.00 36.46 -17.44
C MET A 1 12.67 36.33 -16.68
N ILE A 2 11.71 37.24 -16.88
CA ILE A 2 10.39 37.21 -16.20
C ILE A 2 9.61 35.91 -16.48
N LEU A 3 9.55 35.47 -17.74
CA LEU A 3 8.85 34.23 -18.12
C LEU A 3 9.44 32.97 -17.45
N ASN A 4 10.77 32.91 -17.29
CA ASN A 4 11.44 31.80 -16.60
C ASN A 4 11.07 31.79 -15.11
N ASN A 5 11.00 32.95 -14.45
CA ASN A 5 10.57 33.02 -13.05
C ASN A 5 9.12 32.56 -12.87
N PHE A 6 8.21 32.94 -13.77
CA PHE A 6 6.82 32.45 -13.76
C PHE A 6 6.75 30.93 -13.92
N PHE A 7 7.57 30.34 -14.79
CA PHE A 7 7.64 28.90 -14.96
C PHE A 7 8.11 28.19 -13.68
N TYR A 8 9.17 28.68 -13.02
CA TYR A 8 9.64 28.09 -11.75
C TYR A 8 8.59 28.21 -10.63
N ILE A 9 7.89 29.34 -10.53
CA ILE A 9 6.79 29.53 -9.58
C ILE A 9 5.66 28.53 -9.86
N PHE A 10 5.29 28.35 -11.12
CA PHE A 10 4.28 27.36 -11.53
C PHE A 10 4.66 25.93 -11.11
N ILE A 11 5.92 25.53 -11.33
CA ILE A 11 6.41 24.20 -10.93
C ILE A 11 6.35 24.06 -9.41
N ALA A 12 6.80 25.07 -8.64
CA ALA A 12 6.77 25.04 -7.18
C ALA A 12 5.34 24.91 -6.64
N ILE A 13 4.40 25.69 -7.19
CA ILE A 13 2.97 25.61 -6.83
C ILE A 13 2.38 24.25 -7.19
N THR A 14 2.74 23.71 -8.36
CA THR A 14 2.27 22.39 -8.80
C THR A 14 2.73 21.28 -7.86
N ILE A 15 4.01 21.29 -7.47
CA ILE A 15 4.54 20.33 -6.50
C ILE A 15 3.81 20.47 -5.16
N PHE A 16 3.62 21.70 -4.70
CA PHE A 16 2.90 21.97 -3.45
C PHE A 16 1.46 21.44 -3.48
N ILE A 17 0.74 21.65 -4.58
CA ILE A 17 -0.64 21.17 -4.74
C ILE A 17 -0.70 19.66 -4.86
N VAL A 18 0.24 19.03 -5.55
CA VAL A 18 0.37 17.56 -5.62
C VAL A 18 0.54 16.97 -4.21
N ILE A 19 1.37 17.57 -3.37
CA ILE A 19 1.57 17.14 -1.97
C ILE A 19 0.32 17.40 -1.11
N ILE A 20 -0.37 18.53 -1.30
CA ILE A 20 -1.63 18.80 -0.58
C ILE A 20 -2.70 17.78 -0.98
N ASN A 21 -2.77 17.44 -2.26
CA ASN A 21 -3.78 16.54 -2.80
C ASN A 21 -3.71 15.17 -2.13
N GLU A 22 -2.50 14.69 -1.79
CA GLU A 22 -2.31 13.48 -0.97
C GLU A 22 -2.96 13.59 0.41
N LYS A 23 -2.77 14.71 1.12
CA LYS A 23 -3.41 14.91 2.43
C LYS A 23 -4.93 14.98 2.32
N VAL A 24 -5.43 15.62 1.28
CA VAL A 24 -6.87 15.71 0.99
C VAL A 24 -7.43 14.34 0.64
N GLU A 25 -6.72 13.54 -0.16
CA GLU A 25 -7.06 12.15 -0.48
C GLU A 25 -7.24 11.33 0.80
N GLY A 26 -6.26 11.36 1.71
CA GLY A 26 -6.35 10.66 3.00
C GLY A 26 -7.54 11.11 3.86
N TYR A 27 -7.84 12.42 3.87
CA TYR A 27 -9.00 12.96 4.57
C TYR A 27 -10.33 12.48 3.94
N VAL A 28 -10.43 12.51 2.61
CA VAL A 28 -11.62 12.09 1.86
C VAL A 28 -11.85 10.59 2.02
N LEU A 29 -10.80 9.78 1.96
CA LEU A 29 -10.84 8.34 2.21
C LEU A 29 -11.43 8.03 3.59
N ASN A 30 -10.89 8.67 4.63
CA ASN A 30 -11.35 8.44 6.00
C ASN A 30 -12.79 8.93 6.25
N LYS A 31 -13.20 10.03 5.61
CA LYS A 31 -14.51 10.64 5.85
C LYS A 31 -15.63 9.99 5.05
N PHE A 32 -15.41 9.72 3.77
CA PHE A 32 -16.46 9.26 2.85
C PHE A 32 -16.37 7.76 2.52
N PHE A 33 -15.16 7.19 2.56
CA PHE A 33 -14.91 5.81 2.15
C PHE A 33 -14.51 4.89 3.31
N ARG A 34 -14.90 5.24 4.54
CA ARG A 34 -14.59 4.45 5.74
C ARG A 34 -15.02 2.98 5.64
N ARG A 35 -16.17 2.71 5.01
CA ARG A 35 -16.63 1.32 4.77
C ARG A 35 -15.69 0.57 3.83
N TYR A 36 -15.26 1.21 2.74
CA TYR A 36 -14.31 0.63 1.81
C TYR A 36 -12.96 0.35 2.49
N LEU A 37 -12.47 1.27 3.32
CA LEU A 37 -11.26 1.05 4.11
C LEU A 37 -11.38 -0.15 5.02
N LYS A 38 -12.52 -0.31 5.71
CA LYS A 38 -12.77 -1.47 6.56
C LYS A 38 -12.81 -2.78 5.76
N GLU A 39 -13.47 -2.79 4.61
CA GLU A 39 -13.47 -3.96 3.72
C GLU A 39 -12.07 -4.32 3.24
N MET A 40 -11.23 -3.32 2.95
CA MET A 40 -9.83 -3.55 2.58
C MET A 40 -9.02 -4.12 3.74
N GLU A 41 -9.18 -3.58 4.95
CA GLU A 41 -8.51 -4.06 6.17
C GLU A 41 -8.89 -5.50 6.51
N ASP A 42 -10.17 -5.87 6.35
CA ASP A 42 -10.63 -7.25 6.56
C ASP A 42 -10.01 -8.24 5.55
N ILE A 43 -9.78 -7.81 4.30
CA ILE A 43 -9.11 -8.63 3.28
C ILE A 43 -7.61 -8.71 3.57
N GLU A 44 -6.98 -7.61 3.96
CA GLU A 44 -5.57 -7.54 4.31
C GLU A 44 -5.26 -8.47 5.48
N ARG A 45 -6.10 -8.48 6.53
CA ARG A 45 -5.99 -9.43 7.65
C ARG A 45 -6.06 -10.89 7.19
N LYS A 46 -6.98 -11.23 6.29
CA LYS A 46 -7.07 -12.60 5.75
C LYS A 46 -5.83 -12.99 4.94
N ILE A 47 -5.24 -12.05 4.21
CA ILE A 47 -3.98 -12.29 3.48
C ILE A 47 -2.85 -12.55 4.49
N GLU A 48 -2.75 -11.76 5.56
CA GLU A 48 -1.75 -11.95 6.63
C GLU A 48 -1.91 -13.30 7.34
N GLU A 49 -3.15 -13.69 7.68
CA GLU A 49 -3.45 -14.99 8.29
C GLU A 49 -3.01 -16.15 7.40
N ASN A 50 -3.35 -16.11 6.10
CA ASN A 50 -2.95 -17.15 5.16
C ASN A 50 -1.43 -17.16 4.91
N GLN A 51 -0.76 -16.00 4.96
CA GLN A 51 0.70 -15.92 4.92
C GLN A 51 1.30 -16.65 6.11
N PHE A 52 0.80 -16.39 7.32
CA PHE A 52 1.23 -17.07 8.54
C PHE A 52 1.07 -18.59 8.44
N TYR A 53 -0.08 -19.09 7.98
CA TYR A 53 -0.28 -20.52 7.79
C TYR A 53 0.62 -21.13 6.69
N SER A 54 0.90 -20.37 5.62
CA SER A 54 1.86 -20.82 4.60
C SER A 54 3.26 -21.02 5.19
N VAL A 55 3.71 -20.12 6.06
CA VAL A 55 5.01 -20.20 6.73
C VAL A 55 5.05 -21.40 7.68
N LEU A 56 3.98 -21.63 8.44
CA LEU A 56 3.86 -22.80 9.33
C LEU A 56 3.86 -24.13 8.56
N ALA A 57 3.15 -24.21 7.43
CA ALA A 57 3.14 -25.38 6.57
C ALA A 57 4.54 -25.67 6.02
N MET A 58 5.26 -24.63 5.61
CA MET A 58 6.66 -24.73 5.18
C MET A 58 7.57 -25.23 6.32
N ALA A 59 7.43 -24.68 7.53
CA ALA A 59 8.19 -25.10 8.70
C ALA A 59 7.89 -26.56 9.11
N SER A 60 6.65 -27.02 8.92
CA SER A 60 6.21 -28.38 9.22
C SER A 60 6.63 -29.40 8.15
N GLY A 61 7.26 -28.96 7.06
CA GLY A 61 7.65 -29.81 5.93
C GLY A 61 6.50 -30.24 5.02
N ASP A 62 5.29 -29.70 5.22
CA ASP A 62 4.11 -30.01 4.42
C ASP A 62 4.09 -29.14 3.15
N LYS A 63 4.70 -29.69 2.09
CA LYS A 63 4.81 -29.04 0.78
C LYS A 63 3.45 -28.90 0.07
N GLU A 64 2.48 -29.75 0.37
CA GLU A 64 1.17 -29.73 -0.27
C GLU A 64 0.31 -28.60 0.33
N ALA A 65 0.27 -28.52 1.67
CA ALA A 65 -0.35 -27.40 2.36
C ALA A 65 0.30 -26.06 2.00
N TYR A 66 1.63 -25.99 1.93
CA TYR A 66 2.34 -24.76 1.51
C TYR A 66 1.90 -24.30 0.12
N LYS A 67 1.83 -25.21 -0.86
CA LYS A 67 1.34 -24.88 -2.21
C LYS A 67 -0.11 -24.44 -2.21
N GLY A 68 -0.97 -25.11 -1.43
CA GLY A 68 -2.37 -24.72 -1.26
C GLY A 68 -2.51 -23.29 -0.75
N PHE A 69 -1.80 -22.93 0.31
CA PHE A 69 -1.83 -21.57 0.85
C PHE A 69 -1.24 -20.53 -0.10
N GLN A 70 -0.18 -20.85 -0.86
CA GLN A 70 0.37 -19.94 -1.87
C GLN A 70 -0.62 -19.63 -3.00
N ILE A 71 -1.41 -20.62 -3.43
CA ILE A 71 -2.46 -20.42 -4.44
C ILE A 71 -3.55 -19.50 -3.87
N ILE A 72 -4.06 -19.82 -2.68
CA ILE A 72 -5.09 -19.01 -2.00
C ILE A 72 -4.61 -17.57 -1.80
N LEU A 73 -3.35 -17.40 -1.40
CA LEU A 73 -2.72 -16.07 -1.24
C LEU A 73 -2.67 -15.31 -2.55
N SER A 74 -2.22 -15.94 -3.63
CA SER A 74 -2.17 -15.33 -4.96
C SER A 74 -3.57 -14.90 -5.42
N GLU A 75 -4.58 -15.77 -5.22
CA GLU A 75 -5.97 -15.51 -5.59
C GLU A 75 -6.59 -14.35 -4.82
N MET A 76 -6.23 -14.14 -3.55
CA MET A 76 -6.73 -13.01 -2.76
C MET A 76 -5.91 -11.73 -2.98
N PHE A 77 -4.59 -11.85 -3.08
CA PHE A 77 -3.68 -10.71 -3.14
C PHE A 77 -3.85 -9.92 -4.43
N TRP A 78 -3.90 -10.59 -5.59
CA TRP A 78 -3.97 -9.89 -6.87
C TRP A 78 -5.23 -9.02 -7.00
N PRO A 79 -6.45 -9.54 -6.77
CA PRO A 79 -7.66 -8.72 -6.80
C PRO A 79 -7.64 -7.60 -5.76
N PHE A 80 -7.14 -7.87 -4.55
CA PHE A 80 -7.01 -6.85 -3.51
C PHE A 80 -6.09 -5.71 -3.95
N PHE A 81 -4.90 -6.06 -4.44
CA PHE A 81 -3.90 -5.10 -4.89
C PHE A 81 -4.41 -4.23 -6.04
N PHE A 82 -5.00 -4.83 -7.08
CA PHE A 82 -5.55 -4.08 -8.20
C PHE A 82 -6.73 -3.20 -7.78
N ARG A 83 -7.64 -3.72 -6.95
CA ARG A 83 -8.79 -2.95 -6.45
C ARG A 83 -8.31 -1.72 -5.66
N ARG A 84 -7.36 -1.91 -4.74
CA ARG A 84 -6.75 -0.85 -3.94
C ARG A 84 -6.02 0.17 -4.83
N MET A 85 -5.18 -0.29 -5.76
CA MET A 85 -4.44 0.57 -6.67
C MET A 85 -5.37 1.42 -7.54
N VAL A 86 -6.32 0.80 -8.23
CA VAL A 86 -7.24 1.51 -9.14
C VAL A 86 -8.03 2.55 -8.36
N PHE A 87 -8.59 2.17 -7.22
CA PHE A 87 -9.39 3.08 -6.40
C PHE A 87 -8.60 4.30 -5.91
N LEU A 88 -7.41 4.09 -5.33
CA LEU A 88 -6.56 5.18 -4.84
C LEU A 88 -6.08 6.07 -6.00
N THR A 89 -5.65 5.47 -7.10
CA THR A 89 -5.22 6.21 -8.31
C THR A 89 -6.36 7.08 -8.83
N SER A 90 -7.55 6.49 -9.02
CA SER A 90 -8.71 7.23 -9.51
C SER A 90 -9.11 8.35 -8.57
N LEU A 91 -9.15 8.11 -7.25
CA LEU A 91 -9.51 9.14 -6.28
C LEU A 91 -8.51 10.30 -6.29
N TYR A 92 -7.20 9.99 -6.30
CA TYR A 92 -6.14 10.99 -6.37
C TYR A 92 -6.28 11.89 -7.61
N PHE A 93 -6.47 11.30 -8.80
CA PHE A 93 -6.63 12.09 -10.04
C PHE A 93 -7.96 12.83 -10.12
N ILE A 94 -9.05 12.29 -9.59
CA ILE A 94 -10.33 13.00 -9.50
C ILE A 94 -10.17 14.27 -8.64
N LEU A 95 -9.49 14.17 -7.50
CA LEU A 95 -9.23 15.30 -6.62
C LEU A 95 -8.27 16.33 -7.24
N LEU A 96 -7.31 15.88 -8.05
CA LEU A 96 -6.37 16.75 -8.74
C LEU A 96 -6.97 17.41 -10.00
N SER A 97 -8.00 16.80 -10.60
CA SER A 97 -8.60 17.25 -11.86
C SER A 97 -9.06 18.72 -11.87
N PRO A 98 -9.65 19.30 -10.81
CA PRO A 98 -10.05 20.70 -10.82
C PRO A 98 -8.86 21.64 -10.94
N TYR A 99 -7.72 21.29 -10.32
CA TYR A 99 -6.48 22.05 -10.45
C TYR A 99 -5.92 21.95 -11.87
N MET A 100 -5.87 20.74 -12.44
CA MET A 100 -5.38 20.52 -13.80
C MET A 100 -6.18 21.32 -14.84
N LEU A 101 -7.51 21.33 -14.70
CA LEU A 101 -8.39 22.11 -15.57
C LEU A 101 -8.19 23.62 -15.36
N SER A 102 -8.11 24.07 -14.10
CA SER A 102 -7.90 25.50 -13.79
C SER A 102 -6.60 26.03 -14.38
N VAL A 103 -5.51 25.27 -14.24
CA VAL A 103 -4.21 25.60 -14.83
C VAL A 103 -4.26 25.59 -16.36
N HIS A 104 -5.00 24.65 -16.95
CA HIS A 104 -5.16 24.62 -18.41
C HIS A 104 -5.87 25.88 -18.91
N PHE A 105 -6.97 26.30 -18.28
CA PHE A 105 -7.70 27.48 -18.76
C PHE A 105 -7.00 28.79 -18.44
N LEU A 106 -6.37 28.93 -17.26
CA LEU A 106 -5.81 30.19 -16.80
C LEU A 106 -4.38 30.45 -17.30
N LEU A 107 -3.57 29.40 -17.49
CA LEU A 107 -2.15 29.54 -17.81
C LEU A 107 -1.79 29.09 -19.23
N ARG A 108 -2.72 28.62 -20.06
CA ARG A 108 -2.41 28.12 -21.41
C ARG A 108 -1.68 29.13 -22.29
N ASP A 109 -2.02 30.42 -22.16
CA ASP A 109 -1.40 31.48 -22.97
C ASP A 109 0.02 31.85 -22.51
N VAL A 110 0.36 31.52 -21.26
CA VAL A 110 1.65 31.85 -20.64
C VAL A 110 2.59 30.65 -20.62
N ILE A 111 2.07 29.46 -20.34
CA ILE A 111 2.79 28.20 -20.25
C ILE A 111 2.11 27.19 -21.19
N PRO A 112 2.66 26.96 -22.38
CA PRO A 112 2.13 25.94 -23.27
C PRO A 112 2.23 24.56 -22.61
N ASN A 113 1.23 23.71 -22.84
CA ASN A 113 1.16 22.36 -22.29
C ASN A 113 1.15 22.27 -20.75
N SER A 114 0.71 23.33 -20.05
CA SER A 114 0.62 23.37 -18.58
C SER A 114 -0.10 22.16 -17.98
N PHE A 115 -1.21 21.71 -18.58
CA PHE A 115 -1.93 20.49 -18.20
C PHE A 115 -1.03 19.25 -18.20
N SER A 116 -0.32 19.01 -19.30
CA SER A 116 0.56 17.84 -19.48
C SER A 116 1.72 17.85 -18.48
N ILE A 117 2.23 19.04 -18.14
CA ILE A 117 3.28 19.19 -17.13
C ILE A 117 2.76 18.81 -15.73
N VAL A 118 1.58 19.30 -15.34
CA VAL A 118 0.95 18.91 -14.06
C VAL A 118 0.69 17.39 -14.04
N LEU A 119 0.18 16.83 -15.14
CA LEU A 119 -0.07 15.40 -15.26
C LEU A 119 1.21 14.57 -15.10
N PHE A 120 2.29 14.97 -15.75
CA PHE A 120 3.57 14.31 -15.65
C PHE A 120 4.10 14.32 -14.21
N ILE A 121 4.07 15.48 -13.54
CA ILE A 121 4.52 15.62 -12.15
C ILE A 121 3.65 14.76 -11.22
N ALA A 122 2.34 14.75 -11.43
CA ALA A 122 1.39 13.97 -10.64
C ALA A 122 1.62 12.46 -10.78
N ILE A 123 1.81 11.96 -12.00
CA ILE A 123 2.11 10.55 -12.27
C ILE A 123 3.45 10.16 -11.63
N ALA A 124 4.50 10.99 -11.81
CA ALA A 124 5.82 10.72 -11.24
C ALA A 124 5.75 10.64 -9.71
N PHE A 125 5.07 11.59 -9.07
CA PHE A 125 4.89 11.61 -7.62
C PHE A 125 4.08 10.41 -7.11
N PHE A 126 2.94 10.12 -7.74
CA PHE A 126 2.08 8.99 -7.36
C PHE A 126 2.81 7.65 -7.51
N THR A 127 3.55 7.47 -8.60
CA THR A 127 4.36 6.26 -8.83
C THR A 127 5.47 6.11 -7.81
N ALA A 128 6.18 7.20 -7.49
CA ALA A 128 7.22 7.19 -6.46
C ALA A 128 6.63 6.86 -5.08
N ARG A 129 5.45 7.39 -4.75
CA ARG A 129 4.72 7.10 -3.52
C ARG A 129 4.31 5.63 -3.43
N LEU A 130 3.66 5.09 -4.45
CA LEU A 130 3.28 3.67 -4.48
C LEU A 130 4.51 2.76 -4.32
N GLY A 131 5.60 3.07 -5.02
CA GLY A 131 6.86 2.34 -4.89
C GLY A 131 7.44 2.42 -3.48
N TYR A 132 7.42 3.61 -2.86
CA TYR A 132 7.88 3.80 -1.48
C TYR A 132 7.03 3.04 -0.46
N GLU A 133 5.70 3.13 -0.55
CA GLU A 133 4.77 2.40 0.33
C GLU A 133 4.96 0.88 0.21
N PHE A 134 5.16 0.38 -1.02
CA PHE A 134 5.42 -1.04 -1.26
C PHE A 134 6.75 -1.51 -0.66
N ILE A 135 7.83 -0.76 -0.86
CA ILE A 135 9.15 -1.08 -0.29
C ILE A 135 9.10 -1.02 1.24
N LYS A 136 8.47 0.01 1.79
CA LYS A 136 8.32 0.18 3.24
C LYS A 136 7.53 -1.00 3.85
N GLY A 137 6.40 -1.38 3.26
CA GLY A 137 5.61 -2.52 3.70
C GLY A 137 6.41 -3.83 3.67
N SER A 138 7.17 -4.07 2.59
CA SER A 138 8.06 -5.23 2.47
C SER A 138 9.15 -5.27 3.55
N LEU A 139 9.74 -4.12 3.89
CA LEU A 139 10.74 -4.02 4.95
C LEU A 139 10.14 -4.24 6.34
N GLU A 140 8.94 -3.73 6.60
CA GLU A 140 8.21 -3.93 7.86
C GLU A 140 7.85 -5.41 8.05
N LEU A 141 7.35 -6.08 7.00
CA LEU A 141 7.12 -7.53 6.97
C LEU A 141 8.40 -8.32 7.26
N ARG A 142 9.53 -7.96 6.65
CA ARG A 142 10.83 -8.61 6.93
C ARG A 142 11.28 -8.43 8.37
N ARG A 143 11.08 -7.24 8.94
CA ARG A 143 11.41 -6.97 10.36
C ARG A 143 10.49 -7.76 11.29
N ALA A 144 9.20 -7.83 11.00
CA ALA A 144 8.23 -8.60 11.77
C ALA A 144 8.57 -10.11 11.72
N ALA A 145 8.90 -10.64 10.54
CA ALA A 145 9.31 -12.03 10.38
C ALA A 145 10.60 -12.36 11.15
N LYS A 146 11.63 -11.50 11.05
CA LYS A 146 12.88 -11.68 11.81
C LYS A 146 12.64 -11.62 13.32
N LYS A 147 11.75 -10.74 13.77
CA LYS A 147 11.39 -10.63 15.18
C LYS A 147 10.62 -11.87 15.68
N ALA A 148 9.68 -12.38 14.87
CA ALA A 148 8.99 -13.64 15.16
C ALA A 148 9.96 -14.83 15.22
N GLU A 149 10.97 -14.87 14.35
CA GLU A 149 12.04 -15.89 14.37
C GLU A 149 12.91 -15.78 15.64
N GLU A 150 13.27 -14.55 16.05
CA GLU A 150 13.99 -14.32 17.32
C GLU A 150 13.15 -14.64 18.56
N ASP A 151 11.83 -14.39 18.52
CA ASP A 151 10.91 -14.71 19.62
C ASP A 151 10.65 -16.23 19.71
N LEU A 152 10.56 -16.92 18.56
CA LEU A 152 10.51 -18.39 18.49
C LEU A 152 11.82 -19.04 18.95
N GLY A 153 12.96 -18.47 18.59
CA GLY A 153 14.27 -18.96 19.04
C GLY A 153 14.59 -18.69 20.52
N LYS A 154 13.80 -17.86 21.20
CA LYS A 154 13.91 -17.58 22.65
C LYS A 154 12.95 -18.41 23.50
N LEU A 155 11.96 -19.06 22.90
CA LEU A 155 11.17 -20.08 23.57
C LEU A 155 12.07 -21.31 23.77
N ASP A 156 12.49 -21.53 25.01
CA ASP A 156 13.32 -22.67 25.42
C ASP A 156 12.67 -23.99 24.97
N ASP A 157 13.50 -24.99 24.59
CA ASP A 157 13.05 -26.32 24.12
C ASP A 157 12.06 -26.97 25.12
N ASN A 158 12.15 -26.58 26.40
CA ASN A 158 11.30 -27.01 27.48
C ASN A 158 9.86 -26.42 27.41
N GLU A 159 9.70 -25.14 27.07
CA GLU A 159 8.37 -24.49 26.94
C GLU A 159 7.65 -24.91 25.66
N MET A 160 8.41 -25.17 24.59
CA MET A 160 7.86 -25.68 23.34
C MET A 160 7.34 -27.11 23.49
N SER A 161 8.01 -27.95 24.31
CA SER A 161 7.54 -29.28 24.68
C SER A 161 6.24 -29.24 25.51
N LEU A 162 6.14 -28.29 26.46
CA LEU A 162 4.94 -28.09 27.29
C LEU A 162 3.72 -27.63 26.48
N LEU A 163 3.91 -26.74 25.49
CA LEU A 163 2.84 -26.31 24.60
C LEU A 163 2.36 -27.42 23.67
N ILE A 164 3.28 -28.25 23.17
CA ILE A 164 2.94 -29.42 22.33
C ILE A 164 2.18 -30.47 23.14
N ASP A 165 2.57 -30.70 24.40
CA ASP A 165 1.87 -31.63 25.29
C ASP A 165 0.49 -31.12 25.72
N GLN A 166 0.33 -29.81 25.96
CA GLN A 166 -0.99 -29.19 26.21
C GLN A 166 -1.93 -29.34 25.01
N LEU A 167 -1.45 -29.07 23.79
CA LEU A 167 -2.24 -29.24 22.56
C LEU A 167 -2.61 -30.71 22.26
N LYS A 168 -1.78 -31.67 22.70
CA LYS A 168 -2.12 -33.10 22.63
C LYS A 168 -3.16 -33.52 23.66
N SER A 169 -3.17 -32.88 24.83
CA SER A 169 -4.12 -33.19 25.91
C SER A 169 -5.54 -32.67 25.64
N GLU A 170 -5.70 -31.56 24.92
CA GLU A 170 -7.01 -31.02 24.53
C GLU A 170 -7.69 -31.82 23.40
N LYS A 171 -6.97 -32.72 22.73
CA LYS A 171 -7.50 -33.61 21.69
C LYS A 171 -8.02 -34.96 22.21
N LYS A 172 -8.06 -35.17 23.53
CA LYS A 172 -8.69 -36.32 24.18
C LYS A 172 -10.01 -35.92 24.83
#